data_AF-A0A2T5TW34-F1
#
_entry.id   AF-A0A2T5TW34-F1
#
_cell.length_a   1.000
_cell.length_b   1.000
_cell.length_c   1.000
_cell.angle_alpha   90.00
_cell.angle_beta   90.00
_cell.angle_gamma   90.00
#
_symmetry.space_group_name_H-M   'P 1'
#
loop_
_entity.id
_entity.type
_entity.pdbx_description
1 polymer ?
#
loop_
_entity_poly.entity_id
_entity_poly.type
_entity_poly.pdbx_seq_one_letter_code
_entity_poly.pdbx_strand_id
1 'polypeptide(L)'
;MKLNTLPFVIVLTISEVVSVPIAAAAQVQDMHAARTENGRERDALRTRVKTVQARVAEGRRSDKVTRTQAGRLNRQLSQLKASMTKLNRKQGFVSAAELASYNRALGEMDVALDGYGVPRGYGKDGLMTTNGTR
;
A
#
# COMPACT_ATOMS: atom_id res chain seq x y z
N MET A 1 67.91 -37.97 -19.86
CA MET A 1 68.59 -36.71 -20.23
C MET A 1 67.54 -35.64 -20.47
N LYS A 2 67.67 -34.49 -19.80
CA LYS A 2 66.88 -33.27 -20.00
C LYS A 2 67.32 -32.58 -21.29
N LEU A 3 66.38 -31.92 -21.99
CA LEU A 3 66.61 -30.68 -22.75
C LEU A 3 65.28 -29.91 -22.88
N ASN A 4 65.25 -28.75 -22.24
CA ASN A 4 64.25 -27.68 -22.35
C ASN A 4 64.31 -27.00 -23.73
N THR A 5 63.20 -26.45 -24.22
CA THR A 5 63.13 -25.11 -24.87
C THR A 5 61.68 -24.58 -24.82
N LEU A 6 61.48 -23.44 -24.14
CA LEU A 6 60.28 -22.58 -24.04
C LEU A 6 60.24 -21.57 -25.22
N PRO A 7 59.30 -20.60 -25.33
CA PRO A 7 57.84 -20.60 -25.13
C PRO A 7 57.10 -19.93 -26.33
N PHE A 8 55.79 -20.13 -26.47
CA PHE A 8 54.93 -19.18 -27.19
C PHE A 8 53.95 -18.56 -26.18
N VAL A 9 54.29 -17.35 -25.71
CA VAL A 9 53.40 -16.52 -24.90
C VAL A 9 52.59 -15.66 -25.86
N ILE A 10 51.31 -15.96 -26.00
CA ILE A 10 50.36 -15.03 -26.60
C ILE A 10 49.80 -14.19 -25.45
N VAL A 11 50.33 -12.99 -25.27
CA VAL A 11 49.71 -11.97 -24.43
C VAL A 11 48.51 -11.42 -25.20
N LEU A 12 47.31 -11.89 -24.85
CA LEU A 12 46.07 -11.28 -25.31
C LEU A 12 45.76 -10.12 -24.35
N THR A 13 46.13 -8.89 -24.72
CA THR A 13 45.62 -7.69 -24.03
C THR A 13 44.15 -7.51 -24.40
N ILE A 14 43.26 -8.07 -23.58
CA ILE A 14 41.83 -7.77 -23.68
C ILE A 14 41.66 -6.38 -23.05
N SER A 15 41.56 -5.35 -23.88
CA SER A 15 40.94 -4.09 -23.47
C SER A 15 39.45 -4.38 -23.28
N GLU A 16 39.07 -4.80 -22.08
CA GLU A 16 37.66 -4.90 -21.71
C GLU A 16 37.11 -3.47 -21.63
N VAL A 17 36.47 -3.03 -22.71
CA VAL A 17 35.40 -2.05 -22.60
C VAL A 17 34.38 -2.69 -21.67
N VAL A 18 34.35 -2.24 -20.40
CA VAL A 18 33.37 -2.67 -19.41
C VAL A 18 32.00 -2.26 -19.94
N SER A 19 31.41 -3.15 -20.72
CA SER A 19 30.02 -3.07 -21.16
C SER A 19 29.19 -3.33 -19.92
N VAL A 20 28.87 -2.26 -19.18
CA VAL A 20 27.96 -2.34 -18.05
C VAL A 20 26.68 -3.02 -18.57
N PRO A 21 26.26 -4.17 -18.03
CA PRO A 21 25.14 -4.90 -18.58
C PRO A 21 23.88 -4.05 -18.41
N ILE A 22 23.34 -3.56 -19.54
CA ILE A 22 22.13 -2.73 -19.64
C ILE A 22 20.93 -3.40 -18.92
N ALA A 23 20.93 -4.73 -18.81
CA ALA A 23 19.95 -5.50 -18.04
C ALA A 23 19.91 -5.16 -16.54
N ALA A 24 21.06 -4.84 -15.92
CA ALA A 24 21.11 -4.47 -14.51
C ALA A 24 20.47 -3.10 -14.24
N ALA A 25 20.61 -2.15 -15.18
CA ALA A 25 19.99 -0.83 -15.06
C ALA A 25 18.46 -0.89 -15.24
N ALA A 26 17.95 -1.74 -16.13
CA ALA A 26 16.52 -1.95 -16.31
C ALA A 26 15.86 -2.59 -15.07
N GLN A 27 16.48 -3.64 -14.51
CA GLN A 27 15.98 -4.32 -13.31
C GLN A 27 15.92 -3.41 -12.08
N VAL A 28 16.91 -2.51 -11.93
CA VAL A 28 16.94 -1.53 -10.85
C VAL A 28 15.84 -0.48 -11.03
N GLN A 29 15.60 0.00 -12.25
CA GLN A 29 14.50 0.94 -12.54
C GLN A 29 13.12 0.33 -12.26
N ASP A 30 12.89 -0.92 -12.65
CA ASP A 30 11.63 -1.62 -12.39
C ASP A 30 11.38 -1.83 -10.89
N MET A 31 12.42 -2.16 -10.11
CA MET A 31 12.31 -2.26 -8.66
C MET A 31 12.01 -0.92 -7.99
N HIS A 32 12.59 0.19 -8.46
CA HIS A 32 12.30 1.51 -7.95
C HIS A 32 10.86 1.94 -8.27
N ALA A 33 10.39 1.73 -9.50
CA ALA A 33 9.02 2.01 -9.90
C ALA A 33 8.01 1.19 -9.07
N ALA A 34 8.27 -0.10 -8.87
CA ALA A 34 7.43 -0.97 -8.05
C ALA A 34 7.37 -0.51 -6.57
N ARG A 35 8.49 -0.05 -5.99
CA ARG A 35 8.51 0.49 -4.62
C ARG A 35 7.75 1.82 -4.50
N THR A 36 7.89 2.70 -5.49
CA THR A 36 7.16 3.98 -5.50
C THR A 36 5.66 3.75 -5.62
N GLU A 37 5.24 2.86 -6.51
CA GLU A 37 3.82 2.52 -6.67
C GLU A 37 3.27 1.87 -5.40
N ASN A 38 4.05 0.98 -4.78
CA ASN A 38 3.70 0.42 -3.48
C ASN A 38 3.48 1.49 -2.40
N GLY A 39 4.35 2.51 -2.37
CA GLY A 39 4.21 3.66 -1.48
C GLY A 39 2.89 4.39 -1.70
N ARG A 40 2.56 4.69 -2.96
CA ARG A 40 1.30 5.37 -3.32
C ARG A 40 0.07 4.56 -2.94
N GLU A 41 0.04 3.27 -3.28
CA GLU A 41 -1.09 2.40 -2.95
C GLU A 41 -1.29 2.28 -1.43
N ARG A 42 -0.20 2.22 -0.66
CA ARG A 42 -0.26 2.20 0.79
C ARG A 42 -0.80 3.50 1.38
N ASP A 43 -0.42 4.65 0.82
CA ASP A 43 -0.91 5.95 1.27
C ASP A 43 -2.39 6.14 0.92
N ALA A 44 -2.81 5.67 -0.27
CA ALA A 44 -4.22 5.60 -0.65
C ALA A 44 -5.02 4.71 0.31
N LEU A 45 -4.47 3.55 0.68
CA LEU A 45 -5.09 2.64 1.64
C LEU A 45 -5.20 3.26 3.04
N ARG A 46 -4.16 3.95 3.52
CA ARG A 46 -4.18 4.70 4.78
C ARG A 46 -5.24 5.81 4.76
N THR A 47 -5.44 6.47 3.62
CA THR A 47 -6.50 7.45 3.42
C THR A 47 -7.88 6.78 3.49
N ARG A 48 -8.10 5.66 2.79
CA ARG A 48 -9.37 4.90 2.90
C ARG A 48 -9.67 4.48 4.33
N VAL A 49 -8.68 4.00 5.09
CA VAL A 49 -8.86 3.66 6.51
C VAL A 49 -9.40 4.85 7.31
N LYS A 50 -8.84 6.05 7.10
CA LYS A 50 -9.31 7.27 7.78
C LYS A 50 -10.74 7.61 7.34
N THR A 51 -11.06 7.49 6.05
CA THR A 51 -12.41 7.73 5.53
C THR A 51 -13.43 6.79 6.14
N VAL A 52 -13.16 5.48 6.16
CA VAL A 52 -14.06 4.49 6.79
C VAL A 52 -14.21 4.78 8.28
N GLN A 53 -13.12 5.12 8.98
CA GLN A 53 -13.18 5.49 10.40
C GLN A 53 -14.07 6.73 10.63
N ALA A 54 -13.98 7.75 9.76
CA ALA A 54 -14.83 8.93 9.81
C ALA A 54 -16.31 8.56 9.56
N ARG A 55 -16.59 7.68 8.60
CA ARG A 55 -17.96 7.19 8.35
C ARG A 55 -18.53 6.41 9.53
N VAL A 56 -17.73 5.58 10.21
CA VAL A 56 -18.15 4.91 11.45
C VAL A 56 -18.53 5.94 12.53
N ALA A 57 -17.72 6.99 12.69
CA ALA A 57 -17.99 8.05 13.64
C ALA A 57 -19.26 8.85 13.28
N GLU A 58 -19.47 9.13 11.99
CA GLU A 58 -20.65 9.84 11.51
C GLU A 58 -21.92 9.01 11.66
N GLY A 59 -21.88 7.73 11.29
CA GLY A 59 -22.97 6.79 11.52
C GLY A 59 -23.33 6.66 13.01
N ARG A 60 -22.35 6.81 13.90
CA ARG A 60 -22.57 6.85 15.36
C ARG A 60 -23.18 8.14 15.86
N ARG A 61 -22.88 9.28 15.24
CA ARG A 61 -23.44 10.60 15.59
C ARG A 61 -24.87 10.77 15.09
N SER A 62 -25.19 10.15 13.96
CA SER A 62 -26.51 10.16 13.34
C SER A 62 -27.42 8.98 13.74
N ASP A 63 -27.02 8.23 14.77
CA ASP A 63 -27.72 7.04 15.30
C ASP A 63 -28.01 5.92 14.27
N LYS A 64 -27.37 5.97 13.10
CA LYS A 64 -27.43 4.93 12.05
C LYS A 64 -26.64 3.67 12.42
N VAL A 65 -25.60 3.83 13.25
CA VAL A 65 -24.73 2.74 13.69
C VAL A 65 -24.75 2.63 15.21
N THR A 66 -25.18 1.49 15.72
CA THR A 66 -25.20 1.21 17.16
C THR A 66 -23.80 1.20 17.77
N ARG A 67 -23.70 1.33 19.09
CA ARG A 67 -22.40 1.33 19.80
C ARG A 67 -21.65 0.02 19.56
N THR A 68 -22.36 -1.10 19.57
CA THR A 68 -21.81 -2.44 19.34
C THR A 68 -21.28 -2.61 17.93
N GLN A 69 -22.06 -2.20 16.91
CA GLN A 69 -21.62 -2.26 15.51
C GLN A 69 -20.38 -1.39 15.28
N ALA A 70 -20.39 -0.15 15.78
CA ALA A 70 -19.22 0.73 15.68
C ALA A 70 -18.00 0.15 16.40
N GLY A 71 -18.18 -0.46 17.58
CA GLY A 71 -17.12 -1.14 18.30
C GLY A 71 -16.53 -2.34 17.54
N ARG A 72 -17.34 -3.05 16.74
CA ARG A 72 -16.86 -4.11 15.85
C ARG A 72 -16.04 -3.53 14.69
N LEU A 73 -16.58 -2.54 13.98
CA LEU A 73 -15.90 -1.91 12.84
C LEU A 73 -14.57 -1.26 13.25
N ASN A 74 -14.55 -0.53 14.38
CA ASN A 74 -13.34 0.10 14.89
C ASN A 74 -12.26 -0.92 15.29
N ARG A 75 -12.65 -2.09 15.82
CA ARG A 75 -11.71 -3.19 16.08
C ARG A 75 -11.10 -3.72 14.79
N GLN A 76 -11.91 -3.96 13.77
CA GLN A 76 -11.43 -4.42 12.46
C GLN A 76 -10.48 -3.40 11.82
N LEU A 77 -10.83 -2.10 11.83
CA LEU A 77 -9.96 -1.02 11.36
C LEU A 77 -8.63 -0.98 12.12
N SER A 78 -8.65 -1.16 13.44
CA SER A 78 -7.44 -1.18 14.27
C SER A 78 -6.56 -2.38 13.94
N GLN A 79 -7.13 -3.56 13.76
CA GLN A 79 -6.41 -4.77 13.35
C GLN A 79 -5.76 -4.59 11.98
N LEU A 80 -6.47 -4.00 11.02
CA LEU A 80 -5.96 -3.72 9.68
C LEU A 80 -4.77 -2.75 9.72
N LYS A 81 -4.89 -1.64 10.48
CA LYS A 81 -3.79 -0.68 10.69
C LYS A 81 -2.56 -1.34 11.33
N ALA A 82 -2.77 -2.19 12.33
CA ALA A 82 -1.70 -2.89 13.01
C ALA A 82 -1.00 -3.88 12.06
N SER A 83 -1.77 -4.63 11.27
CA SER A 83 -1.25 -5.58 10.27
C SER A 83 -0.40 -4.87 9.22
N MET A 84 -0.91 -3.78 8.61
CA MET A 84 -0.16 -2.96 7.66
C MET A 84 1.15 -2.43 8.25
N THR A 85 1.10 -1.93 9.49
CA THR A 85 2.29 -1.40 10.18
C THR A 85 3.31 -2.49 10.45
N LYS A 86 2.85 -3.69 10.87
CA LYS A 86 3.70 -4.84 11.14
C LYS A 86 4.42 -5.31 9.88
N LEU A 87 3.70 -5.46 8.75
CA LEU A 87 4.31 -5.87 7.48
C LEU A 87 5.35 -4.86 7.01
N ASN A 88 4.98 -3.58 7.00
CA ASN A 88 5.92 -2.53 6.61
C ASN A 88 7.19 -2.54 7.48
N ARG A 89 7.08 -2.78 8.79
CA ARG A 89 8.26 -2.88 9.68
C ARG A 89 9.07 -4.15 9.45
N LYS A 90 8.43 -5.28 9.11
CA LYS A 90 9.11 -6.58 8.96
C LYS A 90 9.84 -6.73 7.63
N GLN A 91 9.21 -6.33 6.53
CA GLN A 91 9.74 -6.59 5.18
C GLN A 91 9.97 -5.30 4.38
N GLY A 92 9.66 -4.13 4.93
CA GLY A 92 9.88 -2.83 4.27
C GLY A 92 8.85 -2.45 3.21
N PHE A 93 7.96 -3.37 2.83
CA PHE A 93 6.91 -3.15 1.84
C PHE A 93 5.64 -3.94 2.18
N VAL A 94 4.53 -3.65 1.51
CA VAL A 94 3.27 -4.41 1.62
C VAL A 94 2.96 -4.92 0.22
N SER A 95 3.01 -6.22 -0.04
CA SER A 95 2.80 -6.78 -1.38
C SER A 95 1.44 -6.39 -2.00
N ALA A 96 1.34 -6.48 -3.33
CA ALA A 96 0.09 -6.23 -4.04
C ALA A 96 -1.07 -7.13 -3.55
N ALA A 97 -0.79 -8.39 -3.19
CA ALA A 97 -1.79 -9.31 -2.64
C ALA A 97 -2.30 -8.86 -1.27
N GLU A 98 -1.41 -8.35 -0.41
CA GLU A 98 -1.78 -7.81 0.90
C GLU A 98 -2.59 -6.51 0.73
N LEU A 99 -2.18 -5.62 -0.18
CA LEU A 99 -2.91 -4.40 -0.51
C LEU A 99 -4.31 -4.70 -1.05
N ALA A 100 -4.45 -5.68 -1.95
CA ALA A 100 -5.74 -6.14 -2.46
C ALA A 100 -6.62 -6.70 -1.32
N SER A 101 -6.04 -7.49 -0.42
CA SER A 101 -6.74 -8.07 0.73
C SER A 101 -7.25 -6.98 1.67
N TYR A 102 -6.43 -5.97 1.98
CA TYR A 102 -6.84 -4.83 2.79
C TYR A 102 -7.91 -3.97 2.10
N ASN A 103 -7.79 -3.76 0.79
CA ASN A 103 -8.79 -3.03 0.01
C ASN A 103 -10.15 -3.74 0.01
N ARG A 104 -10.17 -5.07 -0.07
CA ARG A 104 -11.38 -5.89 0.05
C ARG A 104 -11.99 -5.74 1.44
N ALA A 105 -11.19 -5.89 2.50
CA ALA A 105 -11.67 -5.74 3.88
C ALA A 105 -12.30 -4.36 4.14
N LEU A 106 -11.69 -3.29 3.63
CA LEU A 106 -12.28 -1.95 3.71
C LEU A 106 -13.56 -1.82 2.89
N GLY A 107 -13.63 -2.47 1.72
CA GLY A 107 -14.84 -2.54 0.90
C GLY A 107 -16.01 -3.22 1.62
N GLU A 108 -15.75 -4.31 2.34
CA GLU A 108 -16.75 -4.99 3.16
C GLU A 108 -17.28 -4.09 4.29
N MET A 109 -16.40 -3.30 4.92
CA MET A 109 -16.82 -2.31 5.92
C MET A 109 -17.63 -1.18 5.28
N ASP A 110 -17.26 -0.71 4.09
CA ASP A 110 -18.02 0.28 3.34
C ASP A 110 -19.43 -0.23 3.01
N VAL A 111 -19.56 -1.49 2.57
CA VAL A 111 -20.86 -2.14 2.31
C VAL A 111 -21.68 -2.27 3.59
N ALA A 112 -21.06 -2.64 4.72
CA ALA A 112 -21.75 -2.69 6.00
C ALA A 112 -22.28 -1.31 6.41
N LEU A 113 -21.47 -0.26 6.24
CA LEU A 113 -21.87 1.12 6.52
C LEU A 113 -23.01 1.60 5.61
N ASP A 114 -23.01 1.21 4.34
CA ASP A 114 -24.11 1.49 3.42
C ASP A 114 -25.39 0.79 3.86
N GLY A 115 -25.29 -0.46 4.30
CA GLY A 115 -26.41 -1.23 4.85
C GLY A 115 -26.99 -0.62 6.14
N TYR A 116 -26.17 0.11 6.90
CA TYR A 116 -26.62 0.92 8.04
C TYR A 116 -27.22 2.27 7.65
N GLY A 117 -27.16 2.64 6.36
CA GLY A 117 -27.64 3.93 5.86
C GLY A 117 -26.67 5.09 6.15
N VAL A 118 -25.38 4.81 6.36
CA VAL A 118 -24.36 5.85 6.52
C VAL A 118 -23.94 6.35 5.13
N PRO A 119 -24.12 7.63 4.80
CA PRO A 119 -23.77 8.15 3.49
C PRO A 119 -22.27 7.97 3.19
N ARG A 120 -21.96 7.72 1.91
CA ARG A 120 -20.58 7.74 1.42
C ARG A 120 -20.20 9.20 1.21
N GLY A 121 -19.52 9.79 2.19
CA GLY A 121 -18.92 11.11 2.04
C GLY A 121 -17.75 11.05 1.07
N TYR A 122 -18.01 11.10 -0.23
CA TYR A 122 -17.02 11.49 -1.22
C TYR A 122 -16.89 13.01 -1.09
N GLY A 123 -15.76 13.48 -0.58
CA GLY A 123 -15.65 14.84 -0.05
C GLY A 123 -16.09 15.93 -1.04
N LYS A 124 -16.91 16.87 -0.54
CA LYS A 124 -16.78 18.31 -0.82
C LYS A 124 -17.69 19.21 0.03
N ASP A 125 -18.85 18.74 0.49
CA ASP A 125 -19.92 19.66 0.88
C ASP A 125 -20.47 19.38 2.29
N GLY A 126 -19.76 19.90 3.29
CA GLY A 126 -20.40 20.31 4.54
C GLY A 126 -21.33 21.50 4.31
N LEU A 127 -22.23 21.44 3.32
CA LEU A 127 -23.40 22.30 3.26
C LEU A 127 -24.28 21.85 4.41
N MET A 128 -24.12 22.56 5.53
CA MET A 128 -25.15 22.74 6.52
C MET A 128 -26.48 23.03 5.81
N THR A 129 -27.33 22.02 5.65
CA THR A 129 -28.77 22.26 5.55
C THR A 129 -29.34 22.19 6.97
N THR A 130 -28.82 23.03 7.87
CA THR A 130 -29.53 23.34 9.10
C THR A 130 -30.52 24.44 8.76
N ASN A 131 -31.63 24.08 8.10
CA ASN A 131 -32.80 24.93 8.07
C ASN A 131 -33.33 25.03 9.50
N GLY A 132 -33.28 26.23 10.06
CA GLY A 132 -33.74 26.51 11.41
C GLY A 132 -33.52 27.96 11.81
N THR A 133 -33.90 28.92 10.94
CA THR A 133 -34.17 30.28 11.38
C THR A 133 -35.49 30.30 12.16
N ARG A 134 -35.43 31.03 13.28
CA ARG A 134 -36.49 31.31 14.26
C ARG A 134 -37.83 31.70 13.67
#